data_AF-A0A371F1M2-F1
#
_entry.id   AF-A0A371F1M2-F1
#
_cell.length_a   1.000
_cell.length_b   1.000
_cell.length_c   1.000
_cell.angle_alpha   90.00
_cell.angle_beta   90.00
_cell.angle_gamma   90.00
#
_symmetry.space_group_name_H-M   'P 1'
#
loop_
_entity.id
_entity.type
_entity.pdbx_description
1 polymer ?
#
loop_
_entity_poly.entity_id
_entity_poly.type
_entity_poly.pdbx_seq_one_letter_code
_entity_poly.pdbx_strand_id
1 'polypeptide(L)'
;MVVAALQAADEYFKESKKLCEAFNAALPLSRNPPLWRTMKYLCEKIPKDTSSKVRINRDLYSYERIVETAPTLPDFALALKPDEYQLPQVDPSWRTENVKERQSGATNHLNG
;
A
#
# COMPACT_ATOMS: atom_id res chain seq x y z
N MET A 1 -27.22 9.50 -2.90
CA MET A 1 -26.13 8.64 -2.37
C MET A 1 -25.24 8.06 -3.46
N VAL A 2 -25.77 7.29 -4.44
CA VAL A 2 -24.94 6.69 -5.51
C VAL A 2 -24.22 7.74 -6.37
N VAL A 3 -24.88 8.86 -6.68
CA VAL A 3 -24.27 9.97 -7.44
C VAL A 3 -23.10 10.59 -6.69
N ALA A 4 -23.28 10.93 -5.42
CA ALA A 4 -22.22 11.51 -4.59
C ALA A 4 -21.03 10.56 -4.42
N ALA A 5 -21.28 9.25 -4.28
CA ALA A 5 -20.20 8.26 -4.23
C ALA A 5 -19.41 8.19 -5.56
N LEU A 6 -20.08 8.29 -6.70
CA LEU A 6 -19.42 8.31 -8.02
C LEU A 6 -18.68 9.62 -8.30
N GLN A 7 -19.20 10.75 -7.83
CA GLN A 7 -18.51 12.04 -7.90
C GLN A 7 -17.24 12.01 -7.05
N ALA A 8 -17.33 11.55 -5.79
CA ALA A 8 -16.18 11.38 -4.93
C ALA A 8 -15.15 10.42 -5.54
N ALA A 9 -15.58 9.30 -6.13
CA ALA A 9 -14.69 8.37 -6.81
C ALA A 9 -13.95 9.02 -7.99
N ASP A 10 -14.62 9.86 -8.79
CA ASP A 10 -13.99 10.61 -9.89
C ASP A 10 -12.97 11.66 -9.38
N GLU A 11 -13.28 12.33 -8.27
CA GLU A 11 -12.37 13.28 -7.62
C GLU A 11 -11.11 12.59 -7.07
N TYR A 12 -11.27 11.53 -6.28
CA TYR A 12 -10.13 10.74 -5.77
C TYR A 12 -9.28 10.17 -6.90
N PHE A 13 -9.91 9.78 -8.00
CA PHE A 13 -9.19 9.25 -9.15
C PHE A 13 -8.33 10.33 -9.84
N LYS A 14 -8.85 11.56 -9.98
CA LYS A 14 -8.08 12.70 -10.52
C LYS A 14 -6.92 13.06 -9.60
N GLU A 15 -7.13 13.07 -8.29
CA GLU A 15 -6.08 13.34 -7.31
C GLU A 15 -4.99 12.25 -7.36
N SER A 16 -5.38 10.98 -7.40
CA SER A 16 -4.47 9.84 -7.53
C SER A 16 -3.57 9.95 -8.77
N LYS A 17 -4.11 10.40 -9.91
CA LYS A 17 -3.30 10.64 -11.13
C LYS A 17 -2.24 11.72 -10.93
N LYS A 18 -2.61 12.86 -10.32
CA LYS A 18 -1.66 13.95 -10.02
C LYS A 18 -0.54 13.48 -9.09
N LEU A 19 -0.89 12.72 -8.06
CA LEU A 19 0.09 12.14 -7.13
C LEU A 19 1.01 11.14 -7.84
N CYS A 20 0.47 10.31 -8.74
CA CYS A 20 1.27 9.40 -9.55
C CYS A 20 2.27 10.14 -10.43
N GLU A 21 1.84 11.20 -11.13
CA GLU A 21 2.73 12.04 -11.95
C GLU A 21 3.82 12.69 -11.10
N ALA A 22 3.46 13.26 -9.94
CA ALA A 22 4.40 13.87 -9.02
C ALA A 22 5.41 12.86 -8.46
N PHE A 23 4.95 11.66 -8.08
CA PHE A 23 5.81 10.58 -7.60
C PHE A 23 6.83 10.16 -8.66
N ASN A 24 6.39 10.00 -9.91
CA ASN A 24 7.30 9.60 -10.98
C ASN A 24 8.27 10.71 -11.41
N ALA A 25 7.92 11.98 -11.17
CA ALA A 25 8.80 13.12 -11.38
C ALA A 25 9.79 13.34 -10.23
N ALA A 26 9.56 12.75 -9.04
CA ALA A 26 10.44 12.89 -7.90
C ALA A 26 11.77 12.14 -8.11
N LEU A 27 12.84 12.61 -7.48
CA LEU A 27 14.15 11.96 -7.55
C LEU A 27 14.22 10.73 -6.64
N PRO A 28 14.88 9.64 -7.08
CA PRO A 28 15.38 9.41 -8.44
C PRO A 28 14.21 9.23 -9.42
N LEU A 29 14.30 9.87 -10.59
CA LEU A 29 13.25 9.86 -11.62
C LEU A 29 12.81 8.41 -11.91
N SER A 30 11.62 8.04 -11.44
CA SER A 30 11.06 6.72 -11.73
C SER A 30 10.32 6.78 -13.06
N ARG A 31 10.54 5.79 -13.91
CA ARG A 31 9.82 5.70 -15.17
C ARG A 31 8.34 5.46 -14.87
N ASN A 32 7.47 6.28 -15.47
CA ASN A 32 6.03 6.02 -15.48
C ASN A 32 5.76 4.62 -16.05
N PRO A 33 5.24 3.67 -15.26
CA PRO A 33 4.90 2.36 -15.79
C PRO A 33 3.73 2.52 -16.78
N PRO A 34 3.70 1.75 -17.88
CA PRO A 34 2.54 1.74 -18.76
C PRO A 34 1.28 1.38 -17.97
N LEU A 35 0.17 2.05 -18.25
CA LEU A 35 -1.11 1.74 -17.61
C LEU A 35 -1.50 0.28 -17.88
N TRP A 36 -1.49 -0.54 -16.83
CA TRP A 36 -1.77 -1.96 -16.91
C TRP A 36 -2.86 -2.37 -15.91
N ARG A 37 -3.57 -3.45 -16.25
CA ARG A 37 -4.58 -4.12 -15.41
C ARG A 37 -5.57 -3.15 -14.76
N THR A 38 -5.62 -3.11 -13.43
CA THR A 38 -6.62 -2.42 -12.62
C THR A 38 -6.65 -0.93 -12.93
N MET A 39 -5.50 -0.27 -13.07
CA MET A 39 -5.47 1.16 -13.33
C MET A 39 -6.07 1.51 -14.71
N LYS A 40 -5.84 0.66 -15.72
CA LYS A 40 -6.49 0.81 -17.03
C LYS A 40 -8.02 0.68 -16.91
N TYR A 41 -8.49 -0.33 -16.18
CA TYR A 41 -9.92 -0.53 -15.94
C TYR A 41 -10.55 0.68 -15.23
N LEU A 42 -9.93 1.18 -14.16
CA LEU A 42 -10.42 2.33 -13.40
C LEU A 42 -10.44 3.61 -14.25
N CYS A 43 -9.39 3.86 -15.05
CA CYS A 43 -9.33 4.94 -16.04
C CYS A 43 -10.53 4.96 -16.99
N GLU A 44 -11.01 3.78 -17.39
CA GLU A 44 -12.13 3.68 -18.32
C GLU A 44 -13.48 3.70 -17.61
N LYS A 45 -13.60 3.06 -16.45
CA LYS A 45 -14.90 2.81 -15.81
C LYS A 45 -15.40 3.97 -14.97
N ILE A 46 -14.54 4.59 -14.17
CA ILE A 46 -14.96 5.69 -13.28
C ILE A 46 -15.56 6.86 -14.09
N PRO A 47 -14.89 7.39 -15.14
CA PRO A 47 -15.46 8.50 -15.91
C PRO A 47 -16.75 8.12 -16.66
N LYS A 48 -16.82 6.89 -17.19
CA LYS A 48 -18.01 6.39 -17.90
C LYS A 48 -19.21 6.28 -16.97
N ASP A 49 -19.02 5.68 -15.79
CA ASP A 49 -20.10 5.43 -14.84
C ASP A 49 -20.59 6.75 -14.20
N THR A 50 -19.68 7.69 -13.90
CA THR A 50 -20.04 9.04 -13.43
C THR A 50 -20.82 9.82 -14.48
N SER A 51 -20.33 9.90 -15.73
CA SER A 51 -21.00 10.64 -16.81
C SER A 51 -22.39 10.05 -17.15
N SER A 52 -22.49 8.72 -17.24
CA SER A 52 -23.75 8.04 -17.54
C SER A 52 -24.81 8.29 -16.46
N LYS A 53 -24.43 8.22 -15.17
CA LYS A 53 -25.40 8.34 -14.07
C LYS A 53 -25.69 9.78 -13.67
N VAL A 54 -24.81 10.75 -13.88
CA VAL A 54 -25.14 12.18 -13.69
C VAL A 54 -26.23 12.61 -14.67
N ARG A 55 -26.15 12.16 -15.93
CA ARG A 55 -27.16 12.45 -16.95
C ARG A 55 -28.53 11.86 -16.59
N ILE A 56 -28.55 10.58 -16.20
CA ILE A 56 -29.78 9.89 -15.80
C ILE A 56 -30.41 10.51 -14.54
N ASN A 57 -29.62 10.92 -13.54
CA ASN A 57 -30.17 11.51 -12.32
C ASN A 57 -30.67 12.94 -12.52
N ARG A 58 -30.08 13.72 -13.42
CA ARG A 58 -30.56 15.07 -13.76
C ARG A 58 -31.94 15.05 -14.43
N ASP A 59 -32.18 14.05 -15.27
CA ASP A 59 -33.43 13.94 -16.03
C ASP A 59 -34.57 13.31 -15.20
N LEU A 60 -34.23 12.49 -14.19
CA LEU A 60 -35.22 11.73 -13.39
C LEU A 60 -35.49 12.32 -11.98
N TYR A 61 -34.52 12.97 -11.36
CA TYR A 61 -34.57 13.40 -9.96
C TYR A 61 -34.28 14.90 -9.81
N SER A 62 -35.08 15.76 -10.48
CA SER A 62 -34.94 17.22 -10.35
C SER A 62 -35.23 17.76 -8.93
N TYR A 63 -35.76 16.93 -8.02
CA TYR A 63 -36.30 17.37 -6.72
C TYR A 63 -35.92 16.52 -5.50
N GLU A 64 -35.23 15.38 -5.66
CA GLU A 64 -34.72 14.67 -4.48
C GLU A 64 -33.39 15.28 -4.10
N ARG A 65 -33.39 15.96 -2.94
CA ARG A 65 -32.24 16.55 -2.25
C ARG A 65 -31.04 15.60 -2.40
N ILE A 66 -30.20 15.86 -3.41
CA ILE A 66 -29.02 15.04 -3.71
C ILE A 66 -28.23 15.06 -2.43
N VAL A 67 -28.10 13.91 -1.78
CA VAL A 67 -27.23 13.77 -0.60
C VAL A 67 -25.85 14.20 -1.06
N GLU A 68 -25.44 15.42 -0.73
CA GLU A 68 -24.28 16.11 -1.34
C GLU A 68 -22.95 15.46 -0.95
N THR A 69 -22.95 14.69 0.15
CA THR A 69 -21.76 14.04 0.67
C THR A 69 -21.80 12.53 0.41
N ALA A 70 -20.69 11.98 -0.07
CA ALA A 70 -20.51 10.55 -0.18
C ALA A 70 -20.61 9.90 1.21
N PRO A 71 -21.25 8.72 1.33
CA PRO A 71 -21.34 8.03 2.61
C PRO A 71 -19.94 7.61 3.09
N THR A 72 -19.72 7.64 4.40
CA THR A 72 -18.50 7.13 5.00
C THR A 72 -18.35 5.64 4.67
N LEU A 73 -17.14 5.25 4.26
CA LEU A 73 -16.82 3.84 4.03
C LEU A 73 -16.85 3.08 5.37
N PRO A 74 -17.33 1.82 5.40
CA PRO A 74 -17.25 1.00 6.60
C PRO A 74 -15.79 0.71 6.94
N ASP A 75 -15.54 0.38 8.21
CA ASP A 75 -14.22 -0.11 8.61
C ASP A 75 -14.00 -1.51 8.02
N PHE A 76 -12.94 -1.67 7.23
CA PHE A 76 -12.61 -2.92 6.56
C PHE A 76 -11.48 -3.63 7.31
N ALA A 77 -11.73 -4.87 7.75
CA ALA A 77 -10.69 -5.70 8.34
C ALA A 77 -9.55 -5.95 7.33
N LEU A 78 -8.30 -5.89 7.80
CA LEU A 78 -7.13 -6.19 6.97
C LEU A 78 -7.16 -7.65 6.50
N ALA A 79 -7.10 -7.84 5.18
CA ALA A 79 -7.16 -9.17 4.57
C ALA A 79 -5.86 -9.97 4.71
N LEU A 80 -4.72 -9.30 4.88
CA LEU A 80 -3.39 -9.90 4.94
C LEU A 80 -2.74 -9.60 6.29
N LYS A 81 -2.02 -10.59 6.82
CA LYS A 81 -1.13 -10.45 7.97
C LYS A 81 0.30 -10.70 7.49
N PRO A 82 1.30 -9.94 7.97
CA PRO A 82 2.69 -10.24 7.65
C PRO A 82 3.05 -11.64 8.14
N ASP A 83 3.72 -12.42 7.29
CA ASP A 83 4.32 -13.68 7.71
C ASP A 83 5.52 -13.41 8.61
N GLU A 84 5.78 -14.32 9.56
CA GLU A 84 6.96 -14.23 10.41
C GLU A 84 8.22 -14.44 9.56
N TYR A 85 9.10 -13.44 9.56
CA TYR A 85 10.36 -13.53 8.84
C TYR A 85 11.39 -14.29 9.67
N GLN A 86 11.92 -15.37 9.10
CA GLN A 86 13.03 -16.12 9.71
C GLN A 86 14.35 -15.70 9.09
N LEU A 87 15.30 -15.31 9.96
CA LEU A 87 16.67 -15.03 9.52
C LEU A 87 17.35 -16.31 9.03
N PRO A 88 18.20 -16.23 8.00
CA PRO A 88 19.02 -17.36 7.59
C PRO A 88 19.99 -17.75 8.72
N GLN A 89 20.41 -19.02 8.72
CA GLN A 89 21.43 -19.48 9.67
C GLN A 89 22.75 -18.71 9.46
N VAL A 90 23.42 -18.37 10.56
CA VAL A 90 24.73 -17.71 10.52
C VAL A 90 25.74 -18.63 9.85
N ASP A 91 26.49 -18.09 8.88
CA ASP A 91 27.52 -18.84 8.19
C ASP A 91 28.62 -19.30 9.17
N PRO A 92 29.04 -20.59 9.14
CA PRO A 92 30.10 -21.09 10.01
C PRO A 92 31.42 -20.30 9.93
N SER A 93 31.73 -19.68 8.80
CA SER A 93 32.96 -18.87 8.62
C SER A 93 32.99 -17.60 9.50
N TRP A 94 31.85 -17.19 10.07
CA TRP A 94 31.74 -16.04 10.95
C TRP A 94 31.95 -16.42 12.43
N ARG A 95 32.22 -17.70 12.75
CA ARG A 95 32.41 -18.21 14.13
C ARG A 95 33.87 -18.16 14.62
N THR A 96 34.62 -17.14 14.23
CA THR A 96 36.08 -17.11 14.43
C THR A 96 36.53 -15.98 15.34
N GLU A 97 36.05 -15.92 16.60
CA GLU A 97 36.77 -15.18 17.66
C GLU A 97 36.44 -15.53 19.12
N ASN A 98 35.36 -16.27 19.43
CA ASN A 98 34.89 -16.40 20.82
C ASN A 98 35.32 -17.67 21.59
N VAL A 99 36.33 -18.42 21.13
CA VAL A 99 36.70 -19.73 21.75
C VAL A 99 38.07 -19.72 22.46
N LYS A 100 38.89 -18.67 22.36
CA LYS A 100 40.21 -18.63 23.02
C LYS A 100 40.26 -17.70 24.23
N GLU A 101 39.39 -17.89 25.23
CA GLU A 101 39.61 -17.21 26.53
C GLU A 101 39.09 -17.97 27.77
N ARG A 102 38.77 -19.27 27.67
CA ARG A 102 38.31 -20.06 28.85
C ARG A 102 39.11 -21.32 29.18
N GLN A 103 40.34 -21.45 28.71
CA GLN A 103 41.23 -22.54 29.10
C GLN A 103 42.67 -22.04 29.30
N SER A 104 42.88 -21.22 30.34
CA SER A 104 44.16 -21.11 31.02
C SER A 104 43.89 -20.95 32.51
N GLY A 105 43.64 -22.07 33.17
CA GLY A 105 43.23 -22.12 34.56
C GLY A 105 43.31 -23.54 35.11
N ALA A 106 44.42 -24.23 34.87
CA ALA A 106 44.74 -25.48 35.52
C ALA A 106 46.25 -25.67 35.58
N THR A 107 46.84 -25.46 36.76
CA THR A 107 47.86 -26.31 37.40
C THR A 107 48.51 -25.51 38.52
N ASN A 108 48.25 -25.90 39.77
CA ASN A 108 49.18 -25.77 40.89
C ASN A 108 48.73 -26.76 41.97
N HIS A 109 49.26 -27.97 41.91
CA HIS A 109 49.23 -28.95 42.99
C HIS A 109 50.65 -29.00 43.56
N LEU A 110 50.86 -28.39 44.73
CA LEU A 110 52.12 -28.45 45.48
C LEU A 110 52.00 -29.55 46.54
N ASN A 111 52.86 -30.57 46.43
CA ASN A 111 53.12 -31.58 47.46
C ASN A 111 54.22 -31.06 48.40
N GLY A 112 54.10 -31.39 49.70
CA GLY A 112 55.21 -31.44 50.67
C GLY A 112 55.35 -30.22 51.56
#